data_AF-A0A2V6C7V6-F1
#
_entry.id   AF-A0A2V6C7V6-F1
#
_cell.length_a   1.000
_cell.length_b   1.000
_cell.length_c   1.000
_cell.angle_alpha   90.00
_cell.angle_beta   90.00
_cell.angle_gamma   90.00
#
_symmetry.space_group_name_H-M   'P 1'
#
loop_
_entity.id
_entity.type
_entity.pdbx_description
1 polymer ?
#
loop_
_entity_poly.entity_id
_entity_poly.type
_entity_poly.pdbx_seq_one_letter_code
_entity_poly.pdbx_strand_id
1 'polypeptide(L)'
;MKFLLPLAGCCFALAPLVSAQVSVELALDQDQFLPGESLEVGVRITNFSGQTLHLGKDNDWLRFTIEGRDNYIVPGSDDVPVQGEFDVESSTVVTRRVEVAAYFALTRPGRYLVTATVKLKQWDKELLSKPKAFDIIAGTKLWEQDFGVPNAAGQPPEVRKYALQQAIHLKQLKLYARVSDQSESRVFRVFPIGPMISFSKPECQIDKSSNLHVLYQTGAKSFNYSVINSDGRLLVRQTYEYTDTRPVLRVDREGRILIGGGARRGSSNDLPPPSEASSTNHAETSKP
;
A
#
# COMPACT_ATOMS: atom_id res chain seq x y z
N MET A 1 -32.58 -39.04 -66.20
CA MET A 1 -31.41 -38.72 -65.36
C MET A 1 -31.92 -38.51 -63.93
N LYS A 2 -31.35 -39.23 -62.96
CA LYS A 2 -31.88 -39.45 -61.61
C LYS A 2 -31.56 -38.29 -60.65
N PHE A 3 -32.50 -38.03 -59.73
CA PHE A 3 -32.44 -37.19 -58.54
C PHE A 3 -31.19 -37.40 -57.66
N LEU A 4 -30.73 -36.35 -56.98
CA LEU A 4 -30.18 -36.38 -55.60
C LEU A 4 -29.86 -34.94 -55.07
N LEU A 5 -30.71 -34.44 -54.16
CA LEU A 5 -30.35 -33.58 -53.01
C LEU A 5 -29.98 -34.53 -51.84
N PRO A 6 -29.31 -34.15 -50.71
CA PRO A 6 -29.37 -32.89 -49.94
C PRO A 6 -27.96 -32.45 -49.40
N LEU A 7 -27.72 -31.44 -48.55
CA LEU A 7 -28.06 -31.34 -47.12
C LEU A 7 -27.51 -30.02 -46.54
N ALA A 8 -28.30 -29.45 -45.62
CA ALA A 8 -28.04 -28.29 -44.80
C ALA A 8 -26.79 -28.43 -43.90
N GLY A 9 -26.15 -27.30 -43.62
CA GLY A 9 -25.07 -27.17 -42.65
C GLY A 9 -24.86 -25.72 -42.21
N CYS A 10 -25.94 -25.02 -41.85
CA CYS A 10 -25.83 -23.71 -41.20
C CYS A 10 -25.51 -23.92 -39.72
N CYS A 11 -24.22 -24.03 -39.38
CA CYS A 11 -23.74 -23.91 -38.01
C CYS A 11 -23.91 -22.46 -37.55
N PHE A 12 -25.08 -22.11 -37.01
CA PHE A 12 -25.20 -20.95 -36.14
C PHE A 12 -24.43 -21.25 -34.85
N ALA A 13 -23.17 -20.83 -34.79
CA ALA A 13 -22.45 -20.73 -33.54
C ALA A 13 -23.18 -19.69 -32.67
N LEU A 14 -23.99 -20.17 -31.72
CA LEU A 14 -24.46 -19.34 -30.61
C LEU A 14 -23.22 -18.92 -29.81
N ALA A 15 -22.70 -17.73 -30.09
CA ALA A 15 -21.79 -17.06 -29.18
C ALA A 15 -22.54 -16.77 -27.86
N PRO A 16 -21.94 -17.00 -26.69
CA PRO A 16 -22.58 -16.65 -25.43
C PRO A 16 -22.81 -15.14 -25.38
N LEU A 17 -24.07 -14.73 -25.28
CA LEU A 17 -24.47 -13.38 -24.90
C LEU A 17 -23.96 -13.13 -23.48
N VAL A 18 -22.76 -12.57 -23.36
CA VAL A 18 -22.30 -11.97 -22.11
C VAL A 18 -23.31 -10.87 -21.78
N SER A 19 -24.00 -11.01 -20.65
CA SER A 19 -24.91 -9.98 -20.16
C SER A 19 -24.05 -8.78 -19.72
N ALA A 20 -23.81 -7.86 -20.66
CA ALA A 20 -22.90 -6.71 -20.52
C ALA A 20 -23.53 -5.52 -19.76
N GLN A 21 -24.63 -5.74 -19.04
CA GLN A 21 -25.40 -4.66 -18.41
C GLN A 21 -24.70 -4.06 -17.19
N VAL A 22 -23.92 -4.85 -16.45
CA VAL A 22 -23.09 -4.35 -15.34
C VAL A 22 -21.79 -5.15 -15.33
N SER A 23 -20.65 -4.46 -15.22
CA SER A 23 -19.34 -5.10 -15.10
C SER A 23 -18.67 -4.73 -13.78
N VAL A 24 -17.93 -5.69 -13.22
CA VAL A 24 -17.12 -5.52 -12.01
C VAL A 24 -15.67 -5.83 -12.33
N GLU A 25 -14.79 -4.89 -12.07
CA GLU A 25 -13.36 -5.01 -12.31
C GLU A 25 -12.57 -4.63 -11.06
N LEU A 26 -11.40 -5.27 -10.87
CA LEU A 26 -10.50 -4.98 -9.76
C LEU A 26 -9.27 -4.20 -10.24
N ALA A 27 -8.96 -3.15 -9.50
CA ALA A 27 -7.74 -2.36 -9.63
C ALA A 27 -6.93 -2.46 -8.33
N LEU A 28 -5.62 -2.65 -8.47
CA LEU A 28 -4.65 -2.60 -7.38
C LEU A 28 -3.63 -1.51 -7.72
N ASP A 29 -3.20 -0.74 -6.72
CA ASP A 29 -2.19 0.32 -6.92
C ASP A 29 -0.78 -0.26 -7.14
N GLN A 30 -0.54 -1.50 -6.69
CA GLN A 30 0.67 -2.29 -6.92
C GLN A 30 0.33 -3.80 -6.93
N ASP A 31 1.27 -4.63 -7.37
CA ASP A 31 1.12 -6.08 -7.49
C ASP A 31 2.00 -6.87 -6.51
N GLN A 32 2.82 -6.22 -5.70
CA GLN A 32 3.71 -6.83 -4.71
C GLN A 32 3.60 -6.11 -3.37
N PHE A 33 3.40 -6.87 -2.29
CA PHE A 33 3.19 -6.36 -0.93
C PHE A 33 4.03 -7.16 0.07
N LEU A 34 4.43 -6.55 1.18
CA LEU A 34 5.00 -7.28 2.32
C LEU A 34 3.87 -7.81 3.23
N PRO A 35 4.12 -8.86 4.04
CA PRO A 35 3.20 -9.29 5.08
C PRO A 35 2.80 -8.12 6.00
N GLY A 36 1.51 -7.86 6.12
CA GLY A 36 0.97 -6.75 6.92
C GLY A 36 1.06 -5.36 6.29
N GLU A 37 1.49 -5.26 5.02
CA GLU A 37 1.33 -4.02 4.23
C GLU A 37 -0.14 -3.84 3.83
N SER A 38 -0.57 -2.58 3.75
CA SER A 38 -1.92 -2.21 3.31
C SER A 38 -2.17 -2.72 1.90
N LEU A 39 -3.32 -3.36 1.68
CA LEU A 39 -3.80 -3.81 0.37
C LEU A 39 -5.15 -3.15 0.09
N GLU A 40 -5.13 -1.98 -0.55
CA GLU A 40 -6.34 -1.34 -1.05
C GLU A 40 -6.75 -1.93 -2.39
N VAL A 41 -7.93 -2.52 -2.45
CA VAL A 41 -8.54 -3.04 -3.67
C VAL A 41 -9.59 -2.04 -4.17
N GLY A 42 -9.38 -1.51 -5.37
CA GLY A 42 -10.36 -0.70 -6.09
C GLY A 42 -11.36 -1.57 -6.83
N VAL A 43 -12.61 -1.59 -6.39
CA VAL A 43 -13.73 -2.26 -7.08
C VAL A 43 -14.41 -1.27 -8.01
N ARG A 44 -14.18 -1.44 -9.32
CA ARG A 44 -14.73 -0.61 -10.38
C ARG A 44 -16.02 -1.25 -10.91
N ILE A 45 -17.14 -0.57 -10.74
CA ILE A 45 -18.46 -1.02 -11.16
C ILE A 45 -18.91 -0.13 -12.31
N THR A 46 -19.13 -0.73 -13.47
CA THR A 46 -19.65 -0.01 -14.65
C THR A 46 -21.09 -0.42 -14.89
N ASN A 47 -21.98 0.55 -15.02
CA ASN A 47 -23.40 0.32 -15.21
C ASN A 47 -23.83 0.70 -16.63
N PHE A 48 -24.29 -0.27 -17.41
CA PHE A 48 -24.89 -0.12 -18.74
C PHE A 48 -26.32 -0.69 -18.79
N SER A 49 -27.01 -0.77 -17.65
CA SER A 49 -28.31 -1.44 -17.55
C SER A 49 -29.50 -0.57 -17.93
N GLY A 50 -29.32 0.75 -18.09
CA GLY A 50 -30.42 1.69 -18.27
C GLY A 50 -31.16 2.05 -16.98
N GLN A 51 -30.72 1.54 -15.82
CA GLN A 51 -31.32 1.82 -14.51
C GLN A 51 -30.20 2.19 -13.52
N THR A 52 -30.50 3.04 -12.53
CA THR A 52 -29.55 3.31 -11.43
C THR A 52 -29.39 2.07 -10.55
N LEU A 53 -28.16 1.78 -10.12
CA LEU A 53 -27.87 0.76 -9.11
C LEU A 53 -27.76 1.41 -7.73
N HIS A 54 -28.44 0.85 -6.74
CA HIS A 54 -28.34 1.27 -5.35
C HIS A 54 -27.48 0.27 -4.56
N LEU A 55 -26.33 0.72 -4.05
CA LEU A 55 -25.33 -0.12 -3.38
C LEU A 55 -24.93 0.47 -2.01
N GLY A 56 -24.29 -0.35 -1.16
CA GLY A 56 -23.66 0.16 0.08
C GLY A 56 -24.57 0.38 1.28
N LYS A 57 -25.88 0.13 1.16
CA LYS A 57 -26.85 0.22 2.28
C LYS A 57 -26.51 -0.74 3.42
N ASP A 58 -26.13 -1.97 3.09
CA ASP A 58 -25.73 -3.03 4.02
C ASP A 58 -24.25 -3.39 3.79
N ASN A 59 -23.65 -4.28 4.58
CA ASN A 59 -22.28 -4.77 4.34
C ASN A 59 -22.20 -5.98 3.40
N ASP A 60 -23.32 -6.64 3.08
CA ASP A 60 -23.35 -7.88 2.30
C ASP A 60 -23.32 -7.67 0.78
N TRP A 61 -23.26 -6.42 0.31
CA TRP A 61 -23.27 -6.10 -1.12
C TRP A 61 -21.94 -6.39 -1.81
N LEU A 62 -20.83 -6.46 -1.07
CA LEU A 62 -19.49 -6.69 -1.58
C LEU A 62 -18.74 -7.68 -0.69
N ARG A 63 -18.27 -8.77 -1.29
CA ARG A 63 -17.42 -9.77 -0.65
C ARG A 63 -16.13 -9.94 -1.41
N PHE A 64 -15.04 -10.18 -0.70
CA PHE A 64 -13.77 -10.58 -1.29
C PHE A 64 -13.49 -12.05 -0.97
N THR A 65 -12.92 -12.76 -1.92
CA THR A 65 -12.31 -14.08 -1.73
C THR A 65 -10.86 -13.97 -2.17
N ILE A 66 -9.94 -14.43 -1.31
CA ILE A 66 -8.53 -14.50 -1.65
C ILE A 66 -8.09 -15.96 -1.66
N GLU A 67 -7.49 -16.37 -2.77
CA GLU A 67 -6.92 -17.70 -2.96
C GLU A 67 -5.40 -17.59 -3.00
N GLY A 68 -4.70 -18.45 -2.25
CA GLY A 68 -3.26 -18.60 -2.28
C GLY A 68 -2.81 -19.76 -3.17
N ARG A 69 -1.57 -20.21 -2.95
CA ARG A 69 -1.02 -21.41 -3.63
C ARG A 69 -1.93 -22.63 -3.42
N ASP A 70 -2.00 -23.49 -4.42
CA ASP A 70 -2.77 -24.76 -4.41
C ASP A 70 -4.28 -24.57 -4.18
N ASN A 71 -4.83 -23.43 -4.61
CA ASN A 71 -6.23 -23.02 -4.40
C ASN A 71 -6.66 -22.99 -2.93
N TYR A 72 -5.70 -22.80 -2.02
CA TYR A 72 -6.02 -22.59 -0.61
C TYR A 72 -6.77 -21.28 -0.43
N ILE A 73 -8.01 -21.35 0.06
CA ILE A 73 -8.77 -20.15 0.42
C ILE A 73 -8.14 -19.56 1.67
N VAL A 74 -7.64 -18.32 1.55
CA VAL A 74 -7.11 -17.57 2.67
C VAL A 74 -8.28 -17.23 3.59
N PRO A 75 -8.22 -17.61 4.89
CA PRO A 75 -9.25 -17.23 5.84
C PRO A 75 -9.40 -15.71 5.88
N GLY A 76 -10.64 -15.26 5.67
CA GLY A 76 -11.04 -13.86 5.77
C GLY A 76 -12.01 -13.66 6.94
N SER A 77 -12.04 -12.45 7.50
CA SER A 77 -13.15 -11.99 8.33
C SER A 77 -14.33 -11.59 7.44
N ASP A 78 -15.56 -11.90 7.87
CA ASP A 78 -16.78 -11.48 7.17
C ASP A 78 -17.08 -9.97 7.31
N ASP A 79 -16.35 -9.26 8.18
CA ASP A 79 -16.62 -7.87 8.56
C ASP A 79 -15.82 -6.83 7.76
N VAL A 80 -15.53 -7.08 6.47
CA VAL A 80 -14.89 -6.03 5.65
C VAL A 80 -15.85 -4.83 5.55
N PRO A 81 -15.50 -3.63 6.05
CA PRO A 81 -16.43 -2.52 6.18
C PRO A 81 -16.65 -1.86 4.81
N VAL A 82 -17.68 -2.30 4.11
CA VAL A 82 -18.03 -1.82 2.76
C VAL A 82 -19.28 -0.92 2.78
N GLN A 83 -19.80 -0.60 3.95
CA GLN A 83 -20.92 0.31 4.20
C GLN A 83 -20.68 1.74 3.68
N GLY A 84 -21.78 2.39 3.34
CA GLY A 84 -21.83 3.75 2.83
C GLY A 84 -22.62 3.73 1.54
N GLU A 85 -23.90 4.10 1.63
CA GLU A 85 -24.84 4.05 0.52
C GLU A 85 -24.41 4.98 -0.63
N PHE A 86 -24.51 4.48 -1.86
CA PHE A 86 -24.20 5.25 -3.06
C PHE A 86 -24.94 4.70 -4.28
N ASP A 87 -25.11 5.59 -5.26
CA ASP A 87 -25.75 5.28 -6.52
C ASP A 87 -24.72 5.15 -7.64
N VAL A 88 -24.99 4.22 -8.57
CA VAL A 88 -24.28 4.12 -9.85
C VAL A 88 -25.30 4.36 -10.95
N GLU A 89 -25.35 5.57 -11.49
CA GLU A 89 -26.25 5.94 -12.58
C GLU A 89 -25.96 5.12 -13.85
N SER A 90 -26.95 5.01 -14.74
CA SER A 90 -26.73 4.35 -16.02
C SER A 90 -25.66 5.08 -16.84
N SER A 91 -24.84 4.31 -17.55
CA SER A 91 -23.69 4.77 -18.34
C SER A 91 -22.58 5.44 -17.53
N THR A 92 -22.51 5.16 -16.22
CA THR A 92 -21.44 5.66 -15.35
C THR A 92 -20.57 4.54 -14.79
N VAL A 93 -19.44 4.95 -14.22
CA VAL A 93 -18.51 4.08 -13.53
C VAL A 93 -18.17 4.65 -12.16
N VAL A 94 -18.21 3.81 -11.14
CA VAL A 94 -17.81 4.16 -9.77
C VAL A 94 -16.72 3.21 -9.32
N THR A 95 -15.71 3.74 -8.63
CA THR A 95 -14.64 2.94 -8.01
C THR A 95 -14.73 3.06 -6.50
N ARG A 96 -14.99 1.94 -5.83
CA ARG A 96 -14.95 1.85 -4.36
C ARG A 96 -13.61 1.24 -3.95
N ARG A 97 -12.81 1.97 -3.17
CA ARG A 97 -11.57 1.43 -2.59
C ARG A 97 -11.85 0.82 -1.23
N VAL A 98 -11.31 -0.37 -1.00
CA VAL A 98 -11.48 -1.14 0.24
C VAL A 98 -10.14 -1.70 0.68
N GLU A 99 -9.74 -1.44 1.92
CA GLU A 99 -8.57 -2.06 2.53
C GLU A 99 -8.91 -3.50 2.92
N VAL A 100 -8.22 -4.48 2.32
CA VAL A 100 -8.52 -5.90 2.55
C VAL A 100 -7.44 -6.61 3.36
N ALA A 101 -6.18 -6.16 3.41
CA ALA A 101 -5.12 -6.92 4.09
C ALA A 101 -5.40 -7.11 5.58
N ALA A 102 -6.05 -6.14 6.23
CA ALA A 102 -6.43 -6.22 7.64
C ALA A 102 -7.42 -7.35 7.96
N TYR A 103 -8.15 -7.86 6.95
CA TYR A 103 -9.21 -8.85 7.14
C TYR A 103 -8.84 -10.24 6.62
N PHE A 104 -7.69 -10.41 5.97
CA PHE A 104 -7.22 -11.69 5.44
C PHE A 104 -5.85 -12.05 6.00
N ALA A 105 -5.62 -13.33 6.28
CA ALA A 105 -4.36 -13.83 6.82
C ALA A 105 -3.21 -13.89 5.78
N LEU A 106 -2.84 -12.75 5.19
CA LEU A 106 -1.81 -12.58 4.15
C LEU A 106 -0.38 -12.56 4.73
N THR A 107 -0.03 -13.58 5.51
CA THR A 107 1.26 -13.65 6.23
C THR A 107 2.35 -14.39 5.48
N ARG A 108 1.97 -15.31 4.58
CA ARG A 108 2.91 -16.19 3.90
C ARG A 108 3.33 -15.60 2.56
N PRO A 109 4.64 -15.53 2.24
CA PRO A 109 5.08 -15.17 0.90
C PRO A 109 4.54 -16.13 -0.15
N GLY A 110 4.11 -15.59 -1.28
CA GLY A 110 3.53 -16.36 -2.37
C GLY A 110 2.64 -15.52 -3.27
N ARG A 111 2.14 -16.16 -4.33
CA ARG A 111 1.18 -15.58 -5.26
C ARG A 111 -0.24 -15.81 -4.77
N TYR A 112 -1.06 -14.77 -4.88
CA TYR A 112 -2.45 -14.76 -4.49
C TYR A 112 -3.34 -14.25 -5.63
N LEU A 113 -4.61 -14.62 -5.58
CA LEU A 113 -5.67 -14.14 -6.46
C LEU A 113 -6.79 -13.56 -5.58
N VAL A 114 -7.13 -12.29 -5.80
CA VAL A 114 -8.32 -11.67 -5.19
C VAL A 114 -9.44 -11.64 -6.21
N THR A 115 -10.63 -12.02 -5.77
CA THR A 115 -11.89 -11.96 -6.52
C THR A 115 -12.91 -11.19 -5.69
N ALA A 116 -13.70 -10.33 -6.33
CA ALA A 116 -14.82 -9.66 -5.69
C ALA A 116 -16.14 -10.23 -6.19
N THR A 117 -17.09 -10.38 -5.26
CA THR A 117 -18.49 -10.69 -5.54
C THR A 117 -19.32 -9.47 -5.17
N VAL A 118 -20.03 -8.90 -6.13
CA VAL A 118 -20.97 -7.80 -5.94
C VAL A 118 -22.39 -8.32 -6.01
N LYS A 119 -23.17 -8.13 -4.94
CA LYS A 119 -24.57 -8.53 -4.85
C LYS A 119 -25.49 -7.35 -5.15
N LEU A 120 -26.23 -7.45 -6.25
CA LEU A 120 -27.25 -6.50 -6.69
C LEU A 120 -28.62 -6.93 -6.14
N LYS A 121 -28.97 -6.47 -4.95
CA LYS A 121 -30.25 -6.84 -4.28
C LYS A 121 -31.48 -6.53 -5.11
N GLN A 122 -31.48 -5.40 -5.82
CA GLN A 122 -32.59 -4.96 -6.67
C GLN A 122 -32.96 -5.95 -7.78
N TRP A 123 -32.04 -6.84 -8.17
CA TRP A 123 -32.25 -7.85 -9.21
C TRP A 123 -32.03 -9.28 -8.73
N ASP A 124 -31.74 -9.48 -7.44
CA ASP A 124 -31.34 -10.77 -6.87
C ASP A 124 -30.23 -11.47 -7.69
N LYS A 125 -29.19 -10.70 -8.03
CA LYS A 125 -28.04 -11.17 -8.84
C LYS A 125 -26.72 -10.93 -8.14
N GLU A 126 -25.80 -11.87 -8.35
CA GLU A 126 -24.39 -11.72 -7.96
C GLU A 126 -23.50 -11.62 -9.20
N LEU A 127 -22.55 -10.70 -9.16
CA LEU A 127 -21.58 -10.46 -10.21
C LEU A 127 -20.18 -10.73 -9.67
N LEU A 128 -19.46 -11.61 -10.35
CA LEU A 128 -18.08 -11.93 -10.03
C LEU A 128 -17.13 -11.09 -10.90
N SER A 129 -16.12 -10.50 -10.27
CA SER A 129 -15.02 -9.91 -11.01
C SER A 129 -14.15 -11.01 -11.64
N LYS A 130 -13.36 -10.65 -12.66
CA LYS A 130 -12.20 -11.48 -13.03
C LYS A 130 -11.21 -11.52 -11.84
N PRO A 131 -10.56 -12.65 -11.54
CA PRO A 131 -9.53 -12.70 -10.51
C PRO A 131 -8.36 -11.76 -10.85
N LYS A 132 -7.84 -11.07 -9.84
CA LYS A 132 -6.68 -10.19 -9.95
C LYS A 132 -5.53 -10.75 -9.12
N ALA A 133 -4.38 -10.95 -9.76
CA ALA A 133 -3.20 -11.49 -9.09
C ALA A 133 -2.39 -10.41 -8.38
N PHE A 134 -1.81 -10.78 -7.24
CA PHE A 134 -0.77 -10.03 -6.53
C PHE A 134 0.14 -11.01 -5.77
N ASP A 135 1.31 -10.55 -5.35
CA ASP A 135 2.26 -11.34 -4.59
C ASP A 135 2.48 -10.75 -3.20
N ILE A 136 2.52 -11.62 -2.19
CA ILE A 136 3.16 -11.31 -0.91
C ILE A 136 4.62 -11.72 -1.01
N ILE A 137 5.54 -10.77 -0.84
CA ILE A 137 6.99 -10.99 -0.96
C ILE A 137 7.65 -10.97 0.42
N ALA A 138 8.72 -11.75 0.58
CA ALA A 138 9.52 -11.72 1.79
C ALA A 138 10.43 -10.48 1.82
N GLY A 139 10.45 -9.76 2.94
CA GLY A 139 11.43 -8.72 3.23
C GLY A 139 12.54 -9.25 4.15
N THR A 140 13.77 -8.77 3.94
CA THR A 140 14.90 -9.05 4.84
C THR A 140 14.98 -7.97 5.90
N LYS A 141 14.89 -8.35 7.17
CA LYS A 141 15.03 -7.43 8.30
C LYS A 141 16.49 -6.93 8.40
N LEU A 142 16.67 -5.62 8.49
CA LEU A 142 17.97 -4.94 8.62
C LEU A 142 18.24 -4.47 10.04
N TRP A 143 17.19 -4.03 10.74
CA TRP A 143 17.28 -3.45 12.07
C TRP A 143 15.93 -3.59 12.77
N GLU A 144 15.93 -3.68 14.10
CA GLU A 144 14.75 -3.62 14.94
C GLU A 144 15.06 -3.08 16.32
N GLN A 145 14.04 -2.51 16.98
CA GLN A 145 14.13 -2.09 18.37
C GLN A 145 12.74 -1.99 19.01
N ASP A 146 12.63 -2.48 20.25
CA ASP A 146 11.45 -2.33 21.10
C ASP A 146 11.43 -0.93 21.74
N PHE A 147 10.25 -0.35 21.92
CA PHE A 147 10.04 0.97 22.51
C PHE A 147 8.70 1.06 23.24
N GLY A 148 8.60 2.00 24.18
CA GLY A 148 7.37 2.28 24.91
C GLY A 148 6.57 3.41 24.27
N VAL A 149 5.24 3.25 24.20
CA VAL A 149 4.29 4.31 23.87
C VAL A 149 3.53 4.67 25.16
N PRO A 150 3.54 5.95 25.59
CA PRO A 150 2.79 6.35 26.78
C PRO A 150 1.29 6.05 26.64
N ASN A 151 0.72 5.42 27.67
CA ASN A 151 -0.72 5.17 27.79
C ASN A 151 -1.39 6.20 28.70
N ALA A 152 -2.70 6.05 28.91
CA ALA A 152 -3.44 6.82 29.92
C ALA A 152 -2.75 6.75 31.29
N ALA A 153 -2.91 7.82 32.08
CA ALA A 153 -2.24 7.98 33.36
C ALA A 153 -2.46 6.77 34.29
N GLY A 154 -1.36 6.21 34.81
CA GLY A 154 -1.39 5.09 35.75
C GLY A 154 -1.33 3.69 35.12
N GLN A 155 -1.27 3.57 33.79
CA GLN A 155 -1.03 2.29 33.10
C GLN A 155 0.43 2.18 32.63
N PRO A 156 1.02 0.97 32.58
CA PRO A 156 2.32 0.77 31.98
C PRO A 156 2.27 1.17 30.48
N PRO A 157 3.39 1.66 29.91
CA PRO A 157 3.47 1.97 28.49
C PRO A 157 3.16 0.75 27.62
N GLU A 158 2.50 0.97 26.49
CA GLU A 158 2.32 -0.06 25.46
C GLU A 158 3.69 -0.33 24.81
N VAL A 159 4.13 -1.59 24.80
CA VAL A 159 5.39 -1.96 24.14
C VAL A 159 5.14 -2.22 22.67
N ARG A 160 5.82 -1.47 21.81
CA ARG A 160 5.81 -1.63 20.36
C ARG A 160 7.22 -1.89 19.85
N LYS A 161 7.32 -2.37 18.61
CA LYS A 161 8.58 -2.68 17.93
C LYS A 161 8.61 -1.94 16.60
N TYR A 162 9.71 -1.24 16.34
CA TYR A 162 10.06 -0.80 14.99
C TYR A 162 10.96 -1.86 14.35
N ALA A 163 10.77 -2.10 13.06
CA ALA A 163 11.72 -2.83 12.25
C ALA A 163 11.91 -2.14 10.89
N LEU A 164 13.15 -2.18 10.39
CA LEU A 164 13.47 -1.82 9.01
C LEU A 164 13.67 -3.08 8.20
N GLN A 165 13.05 -3.13 7.02
CA GLN A 165 13.12 -4.27 6.12
C GLN A 165 13.50 -3.81 4.72
N GLN A 166 14.26 -4.62 4.02
CA GLN A 166 14.52 -4.41 2.60
C GLN A 166 13.80 -5.46 1.76
N ALA A 167 13.24 -5.03 0.63
CA ALA A 167 12.65 -5.93 -0.34
C ALA A 167 12.88 -5.39 -1.76
N ILE A 168 13.02 -6.30 -2.72
CA ILE A 168 13.03 -5.95 -4.14
C ILE A 168 11.57 -5.88 -4.58
N HIS A 169 11.12 -4.67 -4.87
CA HIS A 169 9.77 -4.41 -5.35
C HIS A 169 9.86 -3.81 -6.75
N LEU A 170 9.23 -4.45 -7.74
CA LEU A 170 9.25 -4.01 -9.15
C LEU A 170 10.68 -3.69 -9.67
N LYS A 171 11.63 -4.59 -9.42
CA LYS A 171 13.08 -4.47 -9.77
C LYS A 171 13.85 -3.36 -9.05
N GLN A 172 13.24 -2.66 -8.11
CA GLN A 172 13.90 -1.66 -7.29
C GLN A 172 14.02 -2.13 -5.84
N LEU A 173 15.21 -2.02 -5.26
CA LEU A 173 15.38 -2.25 -3.82
C LEU A 173 14.74 -1.07 -3.07
N LYS A 174 13.79 -1.39 -2.19
CA LYS A 174 13.11 -0.43 -1.32
C LYS A 174 13.37 -0.75 0.14
N LEU A 175 13.45 0.30 0.95
CA LEU A 175 13.46 0.22 2.41
C LEU A 175 12.02 0.41 2.91
N TYR A 176 11.60 -0.47 3.80
CA TYR A 176 10.28 -0.50 4.44
C TYR A 176 10.44 -0.27 5.95
N ALA A 177 9.48 0.44 6.53
CA ALA A 177 9.27 0.48 7.96
C ALA A 177 8.12 -0.44 8.34
N ARG A 178 8.30 -1.16 9.44
CA ARG A 178 7.25 -1.94 10.11
C ARG A 178 7.12 -1.48 11.55
N VAL A 179 5.88 -1.29 11.98
CA VAL A 179 5.51 -1.06 13.37
C VAL A 179 4.60 -2.20 13.81
N SER A 180 4.96 -2.89 14.88
CA SER A 180 4.19 -4.00 15.43
C SER A 180 4.18 -3.97 16.95
N ASP A 181 3.42 -4.87 17.58
CA ASP A 181 3.66 -5.25 18.96
C ASP A 181 5.01 -5.97 19.12
N GLN A 182 5.41 -6.21 20.37
CA GLN A 182 6.69 -6.85 20.67
C GLN A 182 6.81 -8.27 20.10
N SER A 183 5.71 -9.04 20.09
CA SER A 183 5.67 -10.41 19.56
C SER A 183 5.54 -10.48 18.03
N GLU A 184 5.38 -9.34 17.37
CA GLU A 184 5.04 -9.21 15.94
C GLU A 184 3.71 -9.88 15.53
N SER A 185 2.88 -10.26 16.50
CA SER A 185 1.57 -10.87 16.28
C SER A 185 0.53 -9.88 15.76
N ARG A 186 0.66 -8.61 16.16
CA ARG A 186 -0.16 -7.50 15.70
C ARG A 186 0.71 -6.50 14.96
N VAL A 187 0.48 -6.38 13.66
CA VAL A 187 1.12 -5.36 12.83
C VAL A 187 0.26 -4.11 12.83
N PHE A 188 0.81 -2.99 13.28
CA PHE A 188 0.13 -1.70 13.21
C PHE A 188 0.25 -1.08 11.82
N ARG A 189 1.44 -1.17 11.21
CA ARG A 189 1.67 -0.66 9.86
C ARG A 189 2.93 -1.22 9.22
N VAL A 190 2.88 -1.47 7.91
CA VAL A 190 4.05 -1.70 7.05
C VAL A 190 3.91 -0.81 5.82
N PHE A 191 4.97 -0.12 5.43
CA PHE A 191 4.96 0.74 4.24
C PHE A 191 6.37 1.03 3.73
N PRO A 192 6.55 1.30 2.43
CA PRO A 192 7.83 1.71 1.87
C PRO A 192 8.20 3.13 2.32
N ILE A 193 9.38 3.29 2.91
CA ILE A 193 9.96 4.61 3.23
C ILE A 193 10.55 5.24 1.96
N GLY A 194 11.18 4.43 1.10
CA GLY A 194 11.67 4.87 -0.22
C GLY A 194 12.68 3.91 -0.86
N PRO A 195 13.22 4.27 -2.04
CA PRO A 195 14.23 3.47 -2.74
C PRO A 195 15.58 3.52 -2.01
N MET A 196 16.35 2.45 -2.11
CA MET A 196 17.63 2.26 -1.42
C MET A 196 18.64 1.59 -2.35
N ILE A 197 19.92 1.89 -2.19
CA ILE A 197 20.99 1.14 -2.85
C ILE A 197 21.42 -0.08 -2.01
N SER A 198 21.88 -1.16 -2.65
CA SER A 198 22.11 -2.46 -1.99
C SER A 198 23.15 -2.46 -0.86
N PHE A 199 24.10 -1.52 -0.87
CA PHE A 199 25.13 -1.40 0.18
C PHE A 199 24.83 -0.28 1.19
N SER A 200 23.64 0.33 1.11
CA SER A 200 23.18 1.28 2.12
C SER A 200 23.14 0.61 3.49
N LYS A 201 23.65 1.32 4.50
CA LYS A 201 23.53 0.94 5.91
C LYS A 201 22.67 2.01 6.59
N PRO A 202 21.35 1.80 6.71
CA PRO A 202 20.47 2.77 7.36
C PRO A 202 20.92 3.06 8.79
N GLU A 203 21.07 4.33 9.14
CA GLU A 203 21.25 4.79 10.51
C GLU A 203 19.87 5.00 11.13
N CYS A 204 19.69 4.51 12.36
CA CYS A 204 18.41 4.54 13.07
C CYS A 204 18.60 5.11 14.47
N GLN A 205 17.69 5.97 14.90
CA GLN A 205 17.62 6.46 16.28
C GLN A 205 16.17 6.71 16.68
N ILE A 206 15.81 6.45 17.93
CA ILE A 206 14.47 6.74 18.46
C ILE A 206 14.56 7.97 19.37
N ASP A 207 13.70 8.96 19.15
CA ASP A 207 13.66 10.18 19.97
C ASP A 207 12.89 9.98 21.29
N LYS A 208 12.90 11.01 22.14
CA LYS A 208 12.15 11.05 23.41
C LYS A 208 10.63 10.93 23.28
N SER A 209 10.10 11.13 22.07
CA SER A 209 8.67 11.03 21.75
C SER A 209 8.33 9.70 21.08
N SER A 210 9.28 8.74 21.08
CA SER A 210 9.15 7.42 20.44
C SER A 210 8.99 7.48 18.92
N ASN A 211 9.44 8.56 18.27
CA ASN A 211 9.54 8.62 16.82
C ASN A 211 10.85 7.97 16.35
N LEU A 212 10.76 7.17 15.30
CA LEU A 212 11.92 6.59 14.63
C LEU A 212 12.47 7.57 13.59
N HIS A 213 13.75 7.89 13.73
CA HIS A 213 14.55 8.63 12.76
C HIS A 213 15.37 7.65 11.94
N VAL A 214 15.28 7.75 10.62
CA VAL A 214 15.99 6.88 9.67
C VAL A 214 16.74 7.72 8.65
N LEU A 215 18.04 7.50 8.51
CA LEU A 215 18.85 8.08 7.44
C LEU A 215 19.44 6.95 6.60
N TYR A 216 19.20 6.97 5.30
CA TYR A 216 19.65 5.90 4.41
C TYR A 216 20.04 6.44 3.03
N GLN A 217 20.92 5.70 2.35
CA GLN A 217 21.46 6.12 1.07
C GLN A 217 20.56 5.65 -0.08
N THR A 218 20.25 6.58 -0.99
CA THR A 218 19.34 6.38 -2.12
C THR A 218 20.05 6.46 -3.48
N GLY A 219 21.28 6.98 -3.50
CA GLY A 219 22.15 7.04 -4.68
C GLY A 219 23.61 7.27 -4.30
N ALA A 220 24.51 7.44 -5.28
CA ALA A 220 25.95 7.55 -5.02
C ALA A 220 26.32 8.66 -4.02
N LYS A 221 25.64 9.82 -4.10
CA LYS A 221 25.80 10.95 -3.19
C LYS A 221 24.50 11.37 -2.51
N SER A 222 23.41 10.65 -2.70
CA SER A 222 22.08 11.08 -2.24
C SER A 222 21.60 10.22 -1.06
N PHE A 223 20.99 10.90 -0.09
CA PHE A 223 20.49 10.33 1.15
C PHE A 223 19.05 10.78 1.38
N ASN A 224 18.25 9.91 1.97
CA ASN A 224 16.93 10.27 2.45
C ASN A 224 16.89 10.15 3.97
N TYR A 225 16.34 11.18 4.60
CA TYR A 225 16.04 11.23 6.01
C TYR A 225 14.53 11.18 6.20
N SER A 226 14.07 10.27 7.05
CA SER A 226 12.66 10.06 7.36
C SER A 226 12.42 10.00 8.87
N VAL A 227 11.29 10.54 9.32
CA VAL A 227 10.83 10.42 10.72
C VAL A 227 9.45 9.79 10.76
N ILE A 228 9.29 8.74 11.56
CA ILE A 228 8.10 7.90 11.61
C ILE A 228 7.61 7.85 13.05
N ASN A 229 6.31 8.06 13.27
CA ASN A 229 5.73 8.01 14.61
C ASN A 229 5.35 6.57 15.03
N SER A 230 4.93 6.43 16.29
CA SER A 230 4.55 5.15 16.90
C SER A 230 3.39 4.42 16.23
N ASP A 231 2.61 5.09 15.36
CA ASP A 231 1.52 4.50 14.58
C ASP A 231 1.94 4.20 13.13
N GLY A 232 3.22 4.37 12.79
CA GLY A 232 3.75 4.18 11.46
C GLY A 232 3.40 5.30 10.49
N ARG A 233 3.02 6.49 10.96
CA ARG A 233 2.83 7.66 10.09
C ARG A 233 4.19 8.31 9.80
N LEU A 234 4.46 8.57 8.53
CA LEU A 234 5.64 9.32 8.09
C LEU A 234 5.40 10.81 8.37
N LEU A 235 6.15 11.36 9.33
CA LEU A 235 6.07 12.77 9.74
C LEU A 235 6.99 13.67 8.91
N VAL A 236 8.20 13.17 8.64
CA VAL A 236 9.23 13.92 7.92
C VAL A 236 9.80 13.06 6.81
N ARG A 237 10.05 13.68 5.65
CA ARG A 237 10.84 13.14 4.55
C ARG A 237 11.68 14.27 3.96
N GLN A 238 12.98 14.07 3.88
CA GLN A 238 13.90 15.09 3.42
C GLN A 238 15.05 14.47 2.64
N THR A 239 15.51 15.16 1.61
CA THR A 239 16.67 14.73 0.82
C THR A 239 17.93 15.49 1.21
N TYR A 240 19.03 14.75 1.37
CA TYR A 240 20.36 15.28 1.66
C TYR A 240 21.37 14.77 0.63
N GLU A 241 22.43 15.52 0.41
CA GLU A 241 23.54 15.15 -0.45
C GLU A 241 24.87 15.12 0.29
N TYR A 242 25.72 14.18 -0.11
CA TYR A 242 27.11 14.13 0.26
C TYR A 242 27.84 15.32 -0.37
N THR A 243 28.48 16.15 0.45
CA THR A 243 29.31 17.28 0.03
C THR A 243 30.79 16.97 0.30
N ASP A 244 31.43 17.70 1.21
CA ASP A 244 32.74 17.33 1.75
C ASP A 244 32.60 16.28 2.87
N THR A 245 31.42 16.23 3.49
CA THR A 245 31.09 15.30 4.57
C THR A 245 29.84 14.49 4.23
N ARG A 246 29.77 13.27 4.76
CA ARG A 246 28.59 12.40 4.63
C ARG A 246 27.50 12.86 5.61
N PRO A 247 26.22 12.93 5.18
CA PRO A 247 25.10 13.02 6.11
C PRO A 247 25.13 11.87 7.11
N VAL A 248 24.92 12.16 8.39
CA VAL A 248 24.90 11.21 9.49
C VAL A 248 23.89 11.64 10.55
N LEU A 249 23.27 10.70 11.26
CA LEU A 249 22.44 11.02 12.42
C LEU A 249 23.33 11.45 13.59
N ARG A 250 22.88 12.49 14.30
CA ARG A 250 23.50 13.02 15.50
C ARG A 250 22.44 13.28 16.55
N VAL A 251 22.82 13.09 17.80
CA VAL A 251 22.01 13.44 18.96
C VAL A 251 22.67 14.63 19.63
N ASP A 252 21.93 15.70 19.88
CA ASP A 252 22.44 16.86 20.61
C ASP A 252 22.36 16.66 22.14
N ARG A 253 22.79 17.68 22.89
CA ARG A 253 22.80 17.64 24.37
C ARG A 253 21.40 17.57 24.96
N GLU A 254 20.40 18.01 24.22
CA GLU A 254 18.98 17.99 24.62
C GLU A 254 18.27 16.70 24.19
N GLY A 255 19.00 15.74 23.59
CA GLY A 255 18.45 14.47 23.11
C GLY A 255 17.65 14.60 21.81
N ARG A 256 17.75 15.72 21.09
CA ARG A 256 17.12 15.88 19.77
C ARG A 256 17.99 15.22 18.71
N ILE A 257 17.34 14.61 17.74
CA ILE A 257 18.01 13.97 16.61
C ILE A 257 18.07 14.96 15.44
N LEU A 258 19.26 15.14 14.89
CA LEU A 258 19.56 16.04 13.78
C LEU A 258 20.50 15.38 12.76
N ILE A 259 20.56 15.95 11.56
CA ILE A 259 21.49 15.53 10.51
C ILE A 259 22.75 16.38 10.61
N GLY A 260 23.88 15.72 10.83
CA GLY A 260 25.20 16.33 10.71
C GLY A 260 25.84 15.99 9.36
N GLY A 261 26.60 16.93 8.79
CA GLY A 261 27.30 16.73 7.53
C GLY A 261 26.41 16.71 6.29
N GLY A 262 27.03 16.76 5.12
CA GLY A 262 26.34 16.92 3.84
C GLY A 262 25.57 18.24 3.71
N ALA A 263 24.66 18.31 2.74
CA ALA A 263 23.80 19.47 2.51
C ALA A 263 22.34 19.04 2.27
N ARG A 264 21.40 19.83 2.80
CA ARG A 264 19.97 19.66 2.55
C ARG A 264 19.64 20.07 1.12
N ARG A 265 18.92 19.21 0.38
CA ARG A 265 18.43 19.49 -0.96
C ARG A 265 16.90 19.42 -1.01
N GLY A 266 16.24 20.56 -1.12
CA GLY A 266 14.78 20.66 -1.25
C GLY A 266 14.25 19.80 -2.40
N SER A 267 13.15 19.10 -2.17
CA SER A 267 12.51 18.22 -3.16
C SER A 267 10.99 18.35 -3.09
N SER A 268 10.31 18.14 -4.22
CA SER A 268 8.85 18.16 -4.30
C SER A 268 8.18 17.03 -3.50
N ASN A 269 8.93 15.99 -3.15
CA ASN A 269 8.46 14.86 -2.33
C ASN A 269 8.79 15.01 -0.84
N ASP A 270 9.31 16.17 -0.42
CA ASP A 270 9.60 16.42 0.99
C ASP A 270 8.30 16.44 1.81
N LEU A 271 8.39 15.97 3.05
CA LEU A 271 7.33 16.04 4.04
C LEU A 271 7.89 16.71 5.31
N PRO A 272 7.23 17.75 5.84
CA PRO A 272 6.27 18.59 5.12
C PRO A 272 6.90 19.20 3.84
N PRO A 273 6.08 19.68 2.89
CA PRO A 273 6.59 20.37 1.71
C PRO A 273 7.54 21.52 2.10
N PRO A 274 8.58 21.81 1.31
CA PRO A 274 9.49 22.90 1.63
C PRO A 274 8.72 24.22 1.66
N SER A 275 8.93 25.05 2.68
CA SER A 275 8.42 26.43 2.62
C SER A 275 9.14 27.18 1.49
N GLU A 276 8.42 28.00 0.73
CA GLU A 276 8.97 28.78 -0.41
C GLU A 276 10.17 29.67 -0.01
N ALA A 277 10.37 29.95 1.28
CA ALA A 277 11.47 30.75 1.81
C ALA A 277 12.81 29.99 1.92
N SER A 278 12.83 28.67 1.68
CA SER A 278 14.04 27.83 1.84
C SER A 278 14.89 27.73 0.57
N SER A 279 14.41 28.28 -0.55
CA SER A 279 15.02 28.18 -1.88
C SER A 279 15.91 29.38 -2.25
N THR A 280 16.05 30.39 -1.38
CA THR A 280 16.70 31.67 -1.74
C THR A 280 18.06 31.95 -1.09
N ASN A 281 18.56 31.12 -0.18
CA ASN A 281 19.89 31.35 0.40
C ASN A 281 20.97 30.57 -0.36
N HIS A 282 21.31 31.02 -1.58
CA HIS A 282 22.65 30.92 -2.20
C HIS A 282 22.62 31.53 -3.61
N ALA A 283 22.42 32.85 -3.69
CA ALA A 283 22.71 33.60 -4.91
C ALA A 283 23.18 35.03 -4.59
N GLU A 284 24.17 35.16 -3.71
CA GLU A 284 24.97 36.39 -3.65
C GLU A 284 26.43 36.00 -3.38
N THR A 285 27.11 35.57 -4.45
CA THR A 285 28.55 35.76 -4.54
C THR A 285 28.80 37.12 -5.15
N SER A 286 29.10 38.09 -4.29
CA SER A 286 29.79 39.32 -4.62
C SER A 286 31.03 39.03 -5.47
N LYS A 287 31.17 39.67 -6.63
CA LYS A 287 32.46 39.83 -7.30
C LYS A 287 32.98 41.26 -7.06
N PRO A 288 34.29 41.43 -6.83
CA PRO A 288 34.94 42.73 -6.99
C PRO A 288 35.00 43.16 -8.46
#